data_AF-A0A6L3XTF5-F1
#
_entry.id   AF-A0A6L3XTF5-F1
#
_cell.length_a   1.000
_cell.length_b   1.000
_cell.length_c   1.000
_cell.angle_alpha   90.00
_cell.angle_beta   90.00
_cell.angle_gamma   90.00
#
_symmetry.space_group_name_H-M   'P 1'
#
loop_
_entity.id
_entity.type
_entity.pdbx_description
1 polymer ?
#
loop_
_entity_poly.entity_id
_entity_poly.type
_entity_poly.pdbx_seq_one_letter_code
_entity_poly.pdbx_strand_id
1 'polypeptide(L)'
;DMFKRDRFGTELLKKHNDRIGKDPEFQYIMKDIARFNALKAKRNIVSLNYAQREKENNEDDATRLARINDRFKREGKPLLKKLDDLPKDYQEPDPYLDETVHIALDLAKLEKEKPALQPAPTK
;
A
#
# COMPACT_ATOMS: atom_id res chain seq x y z
N ASP A 1 26.70 -18.20 -4.07
CA ASP A 1 25.85 -18.47 -2.89
C ASP A 1 25.02 -17.23 -2.55
N MET A 2 23.84 -17.12 -3.15
CA MET A 2 22.96 -15.95 -3.01
C MET A 2 22.28 -15.89 -1.63
N PHE A 3 22.30 -17.01 -0.89
CA PHE A 3 21.73 -17.15 0.44
C PHE A 3 22.64 -16.64 1.56
N LYS A 4 23.94 -16.38 1.28
CA LYS A 4 24.84 -15.70 2.23
C LYS A 4 24.59 -14.19 2.35
N ARG A 5 23.73 -13.61 1.51
CA ARG A 5 23.40 -12.17 1.52
C ARG A 5 22.14 -11.83 2.31
N ASP A 6 21.33 -12.80 2.69
CA ASP A 6 20.05 -12.53 3.34
C ASP A 6 20.12 -12.58 4.87
N ARG A 7 21.05 -11.81 5.46
CA ARG A 7 21.31 -11.81 6.91
C ARG A 7 20.08 -11.40 7.73
N PHE A 8 19.23 -10.54 7.17
CA PHE A 8 18.12 -9.91 7.89
C PHE A 8 16.74 -10.09 7.22
N GLY A 9 16.64 -10.66 6.01
CA GLY A 9 15.39 -10.68 5.24
C GLY A 9 14.23 -11.38 5.93
N THR A 10 14.45 -12.51 6.61
CA THR A 10 13.37 -13.19 7.35
C THR A 10 12.76 -12.29 8.43
N GLU A 11 13.60 -11.54 9.17
CA GLU A 11 13.12 -10.65 10.23
C GLU A 11 12.45 -9.40 9.66
N LEU A 12 13.03 -8.81 8.62
CA LEU A 12 12.45 -7.66 7.90
C LEU A 12 11.10 -8.02 7.27
N LEU A 13 10.99 -9.20 6.65
CA LEU A 13 9.76 -9.70 6.04
C LEU A 13 8.67 -9.92 7.09
N LYS A 14 9.02 -10.46 8.26
CA LYS A 14 8.06 -10.62 9.36
C LYS A 14 7.54 -9.25 9.83
N LYS A 15 8.43 -8.29 10.10
CA LYS A 15 8.05 -6.94 10.56
C LYS A 15 7.19 -6.21 9.52
N HIS A 16 7.56 -6.32 8.25
CA HIS A 16 6.79 -5.81 7.12
C HIS A 16 5.37 -6.37 7.10
N ASN A 17 5.24 -7.71 7.06
CA ASN A 17 3.94 -8.39 7.03
C ASN A 17 3.05 -8.01 8.22
N ASP A 18 3.64 -7.91 9.42
CA ASP A 18 2.92 -7.51 10.65
C ASP A 18 2.38 -6.07 10.56
N ARG A 19 3.11 -5.15 9.88
CA ARG A 19 2.67 -3.76 9.66
C ARG A 19 1.59 -3.67 8.58
N ILE A 20 1.85 -4.20 7.39
CA ILE A 20 0.90 -4.08 6.26
C ILE A 20 -0.41 -4.83 6.53
N GLY A 21 -0.39 -5.85 7.39
CA GLY A 21 -1.59 -6.55 7.86
C GLY A 21 -2.54 -5.67 8.68
N LYS A 22 -2.07 -4.54 9.21
CA LYS A 22 -2.85 -3.58 10.00
C LYS A 22 -3.06 -2.25 9.28
N ASP A 23 -2.27 -1.98 8.24
CA ASP A 23 -2.32 -0.73 7.49
C ASP A 23 -3.54 -0.70 6.54
N PRO A 24 -4.49 0.24 6.71
CA PRO A 24 -5.67 0.31 5.86
C PRO A 24 -5.38 0.54 4.36
N GLU A 25 -4.32 1.26 4.00
CA GLU A 25 -3.95 1.49 2.60
C GLU A 25 -3.50 0.20 1.94
N PHE A 26 -2.69 -0.62 2.62
CA PHE A 26 -2.35 -1.95 2.12
C PHE A 26 -3.59 -2.87 2.04
N GLN A 27 -4.53 -2.77 2.97
CA GLN A 27 -5.80 -3.51 2.86
C GLN A 27 -6.63 -3.08 1.64
N TYR A 28 -6.65 -1.80 1.28
CA TYR A 28 -7.30 -1.33 0.05
C TYR A 28 -6.59 -1.85 -1.20
N ILE A 29 -5.26 -1.83 -1.22
CA ILE A 29 -4.46 -2.37 -2.33
C ILE A 29 -4.76 -3.87 -2.53
N MET A 30 -4.82 -4.66 -1.46
CA MET A 30 -5.17 -6.09 -1.57
C MET A 30 -6.57 -6.31 -2.12
N LYS A 31 -7.55 -5.49 -1.71
CA LYS A 31 -8.92 -5.52 -2.27
C LYS A 31 -8.93 -5.16 -3.75
N ASP A 32 -8.12 -4.18 -4.18
CA ASP A 32 -8.02 -3.77 -5.58
C ASP A 32 -7.35 -4.85 -6.44
N ILE A 33 -6.31 -5.50 -5.93
CA ILE A 33 -5.67 -6.65 -6.59
C ILE A 33 -6.70 -7.78 -6.77
N ALA A 34 -7.50 -8.07 -5.74
CA ALA A 34 -8.54 -9.10 -5.82
C ALA A 34 -9.63 -8.73 -6.84
N ARG A 35 -10.13 -7.49 -6.81
CA ARG A 35 -11.12 -6.96 -7.77
C ARG A 35 -10.58 -7.02 -9.19
N PHE A 36 -9.36 -6.56 -9.41
CA PHE A 36 -8.70 -6.60 -10.72
C PHE A 36 -8.59 -8.03 -11.22
N ASN A 37 -8.11 -8.96 -10.39
CA ASN A 37 -7.95 -10.36 -10.78
C ASN A 37 -9.28 -11.04 -11.16
N ALA A 38 -10.39 -10.69 -10.50
CA ALA A 38 -11.71 -11.20 -10.83
C ALA A 38 -12.23 -10.66 -12.18
N LEU A 39 -11.87 -9.41 -12.53
CA LEU A 39 -12.38 -8.72 -13.71
C LEU A 39 -11.44 -8.79 -14.93
N LYS A 40 -10.16 -9.16 -14.74
CA LYS A 40 -9.13 -9.09 -15.79
C LYS A 40 -9.50 -9.83 -17.09
N ALA A 41 -10.23 -10.94 -16.99
CA ALA A 41 -10.67 -11.72 -18.15
C ALA A 41 -11.59 -10.93 -19.09
N LYS A 42 -12.32 -9.94 -18.56
CA LYS A 42 -13.26 -9.09 -19.29
C LYS A 42 -12.70 -7.68 -19.52
N ARG A 43 -11.43 -7.41 -19.18
CA ARG A 43 -10.83 -6.06 -19.24
C ARG A 43 -11.01 -5.38 -20.61
N ASN A 44 -10.95 -6.16 -21.70
CA ASN A 44 -11.04 -5.65 -23.07
C ASN A 44 -12.47 -5.72 -23.64
N ILE A 45 -13.46 -6.04 -22.81
CA ILE A 45 -14.87 -6.18 -23.21
C ILE A 45 -15.67 -5.14 -22.42
N VAL A 46 -16.07 -4.07 -23.09
CA VAL A 46 -16.83 -2.96 -22.48
C VAL A 46 -18.30 -3.11 -22.83
N SER A 47 -19.18 -3.00 -21.84
CA SER A 47 -20.63 -2.99 -22.07
C SER A 47 -21.05 -1.71 -22.80
N LEU A 48 -21.93 -1.85 -23.80
CA LEU A 48 -22.59 -0.71 -24.46
C LEU A 48 -23.93 -0.36 -23.82
N ASN A 49 -24.33 -1.07 -22.75
CA ASN A 49 -25.53 -0.74 -22.01
C ASN A 49 -25.27 0.45 -21.07
N TYR A 50 -25.99 1.56 -21.30
CA TYR A 50 -25.85 2.78 -20.50
C TYR A 50 -26.05 2.54 -19.00
N ALA A 51 -27.16 1.91 -18.61
CA ALA A 51 -27.49 1.68 -17.20
C ALA A 51 -26.43 0.84 -16.48
N GLN A 52 -25.85 -0.15 -17.18
CA GLN A 52 -24.74 -0.92 -16.65
C GLN A 52 -23.48 -0.06 -16.45
N ARG A 53 -23.09 0.73 -17.45
CA ARG A 53 -21.90 1.60 -17.37
C ARG A 53 -22.05 2.70 -16.32
N GLU A 54 -23.24 3.29 -16.19
CA GLU A 54 -23.56 4.25 -15.15
C GLU A 54 -23.44 3.64 -13.76
N LYS A 55 -23.96 2.42 -13.57
CA LYS A 55 -23.82 1.69 -12.29
C LYS A 55 -22.35 1.41 -11.95
N GLU A 56 -21.57 0.91 -12.90
CA GLU A 56 -20.14 0.64 -12.71
C GLU A 56 -19.38 1.91 -12.28
N ASN A 57 -19.63 3.04 -12.97
CA ASN A 57 -19.02 4.33 -12.63
C ASN A 57 -19.43 4.79 -11.22
N ASN A 58 -20.72 4.69 -10.87
CA ASN A 58 -21.22 5.10 -9.55
C ASN A 58 -20.60 4.25 -8.42
N GLU A 59 -20.39 2.95 -8.64
CA GLU A 59 -19.74 2.05 -7.67
C GLU A 59 -18.25 2.40 -7.48
N ASP A 60 -17.56 2.77 -8.55
CA ASP A 60 -16.17 3.24 -8.49
C ASP A 60 -16.06 4.58 -7.75
N ASP A 61 -16.93 5.54 -8.05
CA ASP A 61 -16.97 6.84 -7.40
C ASP A 61 -17.30 6.70 -5.90
N ALA A 62 -18.27 5.87 -5.55
CA ALA A 62 -18.62 5.60 -4.15
C ALA A 62 -17.46 4.93 -3.40
N THR A 63 -16.74 4.01 -4.04
CA THR A 63 -15.56 3.37 -3.44
C THR A 63 -14.44 4.39 -3.21
N ARG A 64 -14.17 5.25 -4.19
CA ARG A 64 -13.14 6.31 -4.09
C ARG A 64 -13.49 7.32 -2.98
N LEU A 65 -14.74 7.79 -2.95
CA LEU A 65 -15.21 8.74 -1.94
C LEU A 65 -15.13 8.15 -0.53
N ALA A 66 -15.54 6.89 -0.36
CA ALA A 66 -15.48 6.21 0.93
C ALA A 66 -14.05 6.11 1.48
N ARG A 67 -13.07 5.80 0.62
CA ARG A 67 -11.66 5.70 1.01
C ARG A 67 -11.05 7.06 1.37
N ILE A 68 -11.35 8.10 0.58
CA ILE A 68 -10.91 9.46 0.90
C ILE A 68 -11.49 9.90 2.24
N ASN A 69 -12.78 9.65 2.47
CA ASN A 69 -13.42 10.01 3.74
C ASN A 69 -12.91 9.19 4.93
N ASP A 70 -12.55 7.92 4.73
CA ASP A 70 -11.85 7.14 5.75
C ASP A 70 -10.50 7.76 6.14
N ARG A 71 -9.69 8.16 5.15
CA ARG A 71 -8.42 8.87 5.38
C ARG A 71 -8.65 10.19 6.10
N PHE A 72 -9.59 11.01 5.62
CA PHE A 72 -9.91 12.30 6.24
C PHE A 72 -10.37 12.14 7.68
N LYS A 73 -11.17 11.10 7.98
CA LYS A 73 -11.55 10.76 9.34
C LYS A 73 -10.34 10.42 10.21
N ARG A 74 -9.40 9.60 9.72
CA ARG A 74 -8.16 9.27 10.44
C ARG A 74 -7.25 10.50 10.66
N GLU A 75 -7.28 11.45 9.72
CA GLU A 75 -6.51 12.70 9.76
C GLU A 75 -7.22 13.85 10.51
N GLY A 76 -8.45 13.66 10.98
CA GLY A 76 -9.25 14.71 11.62
C GLY A 76 -9.73 15.82 10.68
N LYS A 77 -9.73 15.58 9.37
CA LYS A 77 -10.21 16.49 8.32
C LYS A 77 -11.73 16.37 8.11
N PRO A 78 -12.40 17.43 7.62
CA PRO A 78 -13.82 17.36 7.28
C PRO A 78 -14.07 16.40 6.13
N LEU A 79 -15.13 15.61 6.23
CA LEU A 79 -15.53 14.65 5.18
C LEU A 79 -16.07 15.37 3.94
N LEU A 80 -15.81 14.80 2.77
CA LEU A 80 -16.35 15.24 1.50
C LEU A 80 -17.77 14.69 1.28
N LYS A 81 -18.64 15.51 0.69
CA LYS A 81 -19.99 15.08 0.30
C LYS A 81 -19.99 14.38 -1.06
N LYS A 82 -19.11 14.81 -1.96
CA LYS A 82 -18.93 14.27 -3.31
C LYS A 82 -17.47 14.42 -3.76
N LEU A 83 -17.07 13.66 -4.77
CA LEU A 83 -15.69 13.68 -5.27
C LEU A 83 -15.25 15.03 -5.84
N ASP A 84 -16.18 15.82 -6.40
CA ASP A 84 -15.88 17.17 -6.91
C ASP A 84 -15.35 18.13 -5.83
N ASP A 85 -15.67 17.85 -4.56
CA ASP A 85 -15.26 18.68 -3.43
C ASP A 85 -13.79 18.38 -3.03
N LEU A 86 -13.15 17.37 -3.64
CA LEU A 86 -11.74 17.06 -3.42
C LEU A 86 -10.86 18.19 -3.96
N PRO A 87 -9.94 18.75 -3.15
CA PRO A 87 -9.00 19.77 -3.61
C PRO A 87 -8.18 19.30 -4.82
N LYS A 88 -7.97 20.19 -5.81
CA LYS A 88 -7.23 19.85 -7.05
C LYS A 88 -5.76 19.53 -6.80
N ASP A 89 -5.21 20.02 -5.70
CA ASP A 89 -3.86 19.79 -5.21
C ASP A 89 -3.79 18.63 -4.20
N TYR A 90 -4.87 17.87 -4.02
CA TYR A 90 -4.87 16.69 -3.17
C TYR A 90 -3.84 15.66 -3.66
N GLN A 91 -2.97 15.26 -2.74
CA GLN A 91 -2.00 14.19 -2.95
C GLN A 91 -2.49 12.93 -2.24
N GLU A 92 -2.58 11.83 -3.00
CA GLU A 92 -2.83 10.52 -2.41
C GLU A 92 -1.62 10.08 -1.58
N PRO A 93 -1.83 9.29 -0.50
CA PRO A 93 -0.72 8.74 0.27
C PRO A 93 0.15 7.82 -0.60
N ASP A 94 1.44 7.73 -0.28
CA ASP A 94 2.36 6.76 -0.90
C ASP A 94 2.69 5.64 0.11
N PRO A 95 1.80 4.64 0.27
CA PRO A 95 1.97 3.60 1.28
C PRO A 95 3.21 2.73 1.02
N TYR A 96 3.67 2.64 -0.22
CA TYR A 96 4.87 1.87 -0.56
C TYR A 96 6.12 2.60 -0.10
N LEU A 97 6.19 3.92 -0.30
CA LEU A 97 7.30 4.72 0.23
C LEU A 97 7.31 4.70 1.75
N ASP A 98 6.17 4.91 2.40
CA ASP A 98 6.06 4.94 3.85
C ASP A 98 6.49 3.61 4.49
N GLU A 99 6.03 2.48 3.95
CA GLU A 99 6.47 1.16 4.42
C GLU A 99 7.95 0.89 4.11
N THR A 100 8.47 1.39 2.97
CA THR A 100 9.89 1.27 2.64
C THR A 100 10.75 2.03 3.64
N VAL A 101 10.31 3.19 4.13
CA VAL A 101 10.99 3.92 5.21
C VAL A 101 11.04 3.07 6.49
N HIS A 102 9.95 2.38 6.85
CA HIS A 102 9.96 1.47 8.00
C HIS A 102 10.95 0.31 7.82
N ILE A 103 11.00 -0.31 6.64
CA ILE A 103 11.96 -1.38 6.33
C ILE A 103 13.41 -0.86 6.45
N ALA A 104 13.70 0.33 5.91
CA ALA A 104 15.02 0.92 5.99
C ALA A 104 15.45 1.20 7.44
N LEU A 105 14.52 1.70 8.28
CA LEU A 105 14.78 1.92 9.70
C LEU A 105 14.98 0.61 10.47
N ASP A 106 14.23 -0.45 10.14
CA ASP A 106 14.42 -1.77 10.75
C ASP A 106 15.80 -2.35 10.37
N LEU A 107 16.20 -2.21 9.11
CA LEU A 107 17.53 -2.64 8.66
C LEU A 107 18.64 -1.91 9.42
N ALA A 108 18.55 -0.58 9.54
CA ALA A 108 19.54 0.22 10.27
C ALA A 108 19.66 -0.21 11.76
N LYS A 109 18.54 -0.54 12.41
CA LYS A 109 18.55 -1.07 13.79
C LYS A 109 19.26 -2.42 13.87
N LEU A 110 18.95 -3.33 12.94
CA LEU A 110 19.55 -4.67 12.90
C LEU A 110 21.05 -4.64 12.62
N GLU A 111 21.51 -3.76 11.74
CA GLU A 111 22.94 -3.55 11.48
C GLU A 111 23.68 -3.02 12.71
N LYS A 112 23.06 -2.08 13.45
CA LYS A 112 23.62 -1.54 14.69
C LYS A 112 23.72 -2.59 15.80
N GLU A 113 22.69 -3.42 15.96
CA GLU A 113 22.64 -4.48 16.97
C GLU A 113 23.58 -5.65 16.66
N LYS A 114 23.77 -5.95 15.36
CA LYS A 114 24.65 -7.01 14.89
C LYS A 114 25.60 -6.44 13.83
N PRO A 115 26.65 -5.69 14.24
CA PRO A 115 27.65 -5.20 13.31
C PRO A 115 28.26 -6.35 12.51
N ALA A 116 28.78 -6.07 11.32
CA ALA A 116 29.57 -7.06 10.60
C ALA A 116 30.76 -7.49 11.47
N LEU A 117 31.07 -8.80 11.48
CA LEU A 117 32.31 -9.28 12.08
C LEU A 117 33.47 -8.56 11.38
N GLN A 118 34.24 -7.77 12.12
CA GLN A 118 35.46 -7.16 11.60
C GLN A 118 36.42 -8.29 11.19
N PRO A 119 37.09 -8.22 10.03
CA PRO A 119 38.11 -9.18 9.69
C PRO A 119 39.18 -9.14 10.79
N ALA A 120 39.57 -10.32 11.29
CA ALA A 120 40.59 -10.45 12.32
C ALA A 120 41.87 -9.72 11.89
N PRO A 121 42.56 -9.00 12.79
CA PRO A 121 43.79 -8.32 12.44
C PRO A 121 44.81 -9.35 11.93
N THR A 122 45.26 -9.16 10.70
CA THR A 122 46.38 -9.90 10.12
C THR A 122 47.61 -9.66 10.98
N LYS A 123 48.08 -10.71 11.65
CA LYS A 123 49.39 -10.74 12.32
C LYS A 123 50.51 -10.89 11.31
#